data_AF-A0A969RST3-F1
#
_entry.id   AF-A0A969RST3-F1
#
_cell.length_a   1.000
_cell.length_b   1.000
_cell.length_c   1.000
_cell.angle_alpha   90.00
_cell.angle_beta   90.00
_cell.angle_gamma   90.00
#
_symmetry.space_group_name_H-M   'P 1'
#
loop_
_entity.id
_entity.type
_entity.pdbx_description
1 polymer ?
#
loop_
_entity_poly.entity_id
_entity_poly.type
_entity_poly.pdbx_seq_one_letter_code
_entity_poly.pdbx_strand_id
1 'polypeptide(L)'
;MPNSAKHLLVGSVEAHSGKSAMVLAIAHQLKALGHSVGYGKPLGSCLDNPFGPACNATSGTQGMIDEDVRFLAQSLALPDDELHPTLLLLDQHTIQKRLLGEESIDYRDRLSAYQDSLGSDLVLIEGPGTLDEGYLFELSLGHIAEALNASVLLVSRFSE
;
A
#
# COMPACT_ATOMS: atom_id res chain seq x y z
N MET A 1 -23.66 11.90 10.04
CA MET A 1 -22.99 11.29 8.87
C MET A 1 -21.89 10.40 9.42
N PRO A 2 -21.69 9.17 8.93
CA PRO A 2 -20.54 8.38 9.34
C PRO A 2 -19.29 9.21 9.01
N ASN A 3 -18.42 9.39 10.00
CA ASN A 3 -17.17 10.12 9.82
C ASN A 3 -16.29 9.23 8.95
N SER A 4 -16.05 9.62 7.69
CA SER A 4 -15.13 8.87 6.83
C SER A 4 -13.74 8.88 7.46
N ALA A 5 -13.06 7.74 7.48
CA ALA A 5 -11.70 7.63 8.00
C ALA A 5 -10.77 8.59 7.27
N LYS A 6 -9.83 9.19 7.99
CA LYS A 6 -8.80 10.04 7.37
C LYS A 6 -7.72 9.13 6.77
N HIS A 7 -7.11 9.57 5.67
CA HIS A 7 -6.01 8.84 5.03
C HIS A 7 -4.69 9.61 5.20
N LEU A 8 -3.66 8.93 5.68
CA LEU A 8 -2.28 9.42 5.69
C LEU A 8 -1.44 8.51 4.80
N LEU A 9 -1.01 9.05 3.67
CA LEU A 9 -0.11 8.39 2.73
C LEU A 9 1.34 8.66 3.11
N VAL A 10 2.09 7.62 3.42
CA VAL A 10 3.52 7.67 3.73
C VAL A 10 4.30 7.34 2.46
N GLY A 11 4.88 8.36 1.83
CA GLY A 11 5.65 8.24 0.59
C GLY A 11 7.13 8.47 0.77
N SER A 12 7.91 8.30 -0.29
CA SER A 12 9.34 8.62 -0.29
C SER A 12 9.83 9.12 -1.65
N VAL A 13 10.89 9.92 -1.61
CA VAL A 13 11.59 10.37 -2.83
C VAL A 13 12.51 9.29 -3.40
N GLU A 14 12.90 8.31 -2.57
CA GLU A 14 13.77 7.19 -2.94
C GLU A 14 13.40 5.92 -2.17
N ALA A 15 13.71 4.77 -2.77
CA ALA A 15 13.49 3.46 -2.15
C ALA A 15 14.37 3.26 -0.91
N HIS A 16 13.96 2.38 0.01
CA HIS A 16 14.70 2.04 1.22
C HIS A 16 15.00 3.22 2.17
N SER A 17 14.17 4.26 2.14
CA SER A 17 14.27 5.46 2.98
C SER A 17 13.72 5.28 4.41
N GLY A 18 13.13 4.12 4.73
CA GLY A 18 12.57 3.82 6.05
C GLY A 18 11.06 4.06 6.19
N LYS A 19 10.30 4.10 5.08
CA LYS A 19 8.83 4.28 5.09
C LYS A 19 8.11 3.30 6.02
N SER A 20 8.35 2.00 5.88
CA SER A 20 7.65 0.98 6.67
C SER A 20 7.97 1.10 8.16
N ALA A 21 9.21 1.52 8.51
CA ALA A 21 9.56 1.84 9.89
C ALA A 21 8.81 3.08 10.41
N MET A 22 8.63 4.10 9.57
CA MET A 22 7.82 5.28 9.90
C MET A 22 6.34 4.92 10.09
N VAL A 23 5.77 4.10 9.19
CA VAL A 23 4.40 3.58 9.30
C VAL A 23 4.23 2.83 10.62
N LEU A 24 5.14 1.89 10.93
CA LEU A 24 5.12 1.12 12.18
C LEU A 24 5.17 2.03 13.40
N ALA A 25 6.07 3.01 13.41
CA ALA A 25 6.23 3.95 14.52
C ALA A 25 4.97 4.80 14.74
N ILE A 26 4.39 5.35 13.67
CA ILE A 26 3.15 6.15 13.73
C ILE A 26 1.99 5.30 14.23
N ALA A 27 1.79 4.10 13.64
CA ALA A 27 0.73 3.19 14.03
C ALA A 27 0.83 2.80 15.50
N HIS A 28 2.02 2.41 15.95
CA HIS A 28 2.27 2.06 17.34
C HIS A 28 1.94 3.22 18.29
N GLN A 29 2.37 4.45 17.97
CA GLN A 29 2.10 5.62 18.79
C GLN A 29 0.60 5.96 18.84
N LEU A 30 -0.12 5.87 17.72
CA LEU A 30 -1.56 6.12 17.67
C LEU A 30 -2.35 5.09 18.47
N LYS A 31 -1.99 3.80 18.35
CA LYS A 31 -2.60 2.73 19.15
C LYS A 31 -2.35 2.93 20.64
N ALA A 32 -1.14 3.35 21.04
CA ALA A 32 -0.82 3.68 22.42
C ALA A 32 -1.65 4.86 22.98
N LEU A 33 -2.13 5.75 22.10
CA LEU A 33 -3.03 6.85 22.43
C LEU A 33 -4.53 6.46 22.38
N GLY A 34 -4.86 5.21 22.03
CA GLY A 34 -6.23 4.70 21.97
C GLY A 34 -6.95 4.94 20.65
N HIS A 35 -6.24 5.31 19.57
CA HIS A 35 -6.82 5.45 18.24
C HIS A 35 -6.77 4.12 17.47
N SER A 36 -7.85 3.80 16.75
CA SER A 36 -7.89 2.69 15.80
C SER A 36 -7.17 3.08 14.50
N VAL A 37 -6.39 2.15 13.95
CA VAL A 37 -5.53 2.42 12.79
C VAL A 37 -5.69 1.30 11.78
N GLY A 38 -6.21 1.65 10.61
CA GLY A 38 -6.20 0.78 9.43
C GLY A 38 -4.86 0.90 8.72
N TYR A 39 -4.49 -0.13 7.97
CA TYR A 39 -3.25 -0.16 7.20
C TYR A 39 -3.48 -0.74 5.80
N GLY A 40 -2.81 -0.17 4.79
CA GLY A 40 -2.80 -0.74 3.45
C GLY A 40 -1.57 -0.35 2.64
N LYS A 41 -1.24 -1.19 1.66
CA LYS A 41 -0.19 -0.96 0.67
C LYS A 41 -0.75 -1.27 -0.72
N PRO A 42 -1.29 -0.28 -1.45
CA PRO A 42 -1.99 -0.50 -2.71
C PRO A 42 -1.10 -1.13 -3.78
N LEU A 43 0.15 -0.68 -3.83
CA LEU A 43 1.18 -1.19 -4.73
C LEU A 43 2.21 -1.97 -3.93
N GLY A 44 2.11 -3.29 -4.00
CA GLY A 44 3.09 -4.20 -3.43
C GLY A 44 4.27 -4.43 -4.38
N SER A 45 5.39 -4.87 -3.82
CA SER A 45 6.61 -5.16 -4.57
C SER A 45 6.87 -6.67 -4.53
N CYS A 46 6.82 -7.34 -5.68
CA CYS A 46 7.30 -8.70 -5.76
C CYS A 46 8.81 -8.68 -5.94
N LEU A 47 9.55 -9.26 -4.99
CA LEU A 47 10.94 -9.62 -5.25
C LEU A 47 10.92 -10.88 -6.11
N ASP A 48 11.14 -10.72 -7.42
CA ASP A 48 11.38 -11.84 -8.33
C ASP A 48 12.55 -12.66 -7.77
N ASN A 49 12.26 -13.82 -7.19
CA ASN A 49 13.28 -14.79 -6.87
C ASN A 49 13.61 -15.56 -8.15
N PRO A 50 14.80 -15.40 -8.76
CA PRO A 50 15.16 -16.12 -9.99
C PRO A 50 15.20 -17.64 -9.82
N PHE A 51 15.11 -18.14 -8.58
CA PHE A 51 15.07 -19.56 -8.23
C PHE A 51 13.78 -19.97 -7.50
N GLY A 52 12.83 -19.06 -7.32
CA GLY A 52 11.55 -19.31 -6.65
C GLY A 52 10.39 -19.29 -7.65
N PRO A 53 9.17 -19.69 -7.22
CA PRO A 53 8.01 -19.42 -8.03
C PRO A 53 7.92 -17.92 -8.26
N ALA A 54 7.70 -17.50 -9.51
CA ALA A 54 7.24 -16.15 -9.82
C ALA A 54 6.04 -15.82 -8.92
N CYS A 55 5.78 -14.54 -8.66
CA CYS A 55 4.54 -14.08 -8.03
C CYS A 55 3.34 -14.36 -8.95
N ASN A 56 3.08 -15.64 -9.21
CA ASN A 56 1.97 -16.11 -10.01
C ASN A 56 0.73 -15.87 -9.18
N ALA A 57 0.07 -14.76 -9.48
CA ALA A 57 -1.34 -14.54 -9.22
C ALA A 57 -2.14 -15.64 -9.94
N THR A 58 -2.16 -16.85 -9.38
CA THR A 58 -3.23 -17.81 -9.68
C THR A 58 -4.45 -17.38 -8.89
N SER A 59 -5.41 -16.84 -9.64
CA SER A 59 -6.79 -16.62 -9.28
C SER A 59 -7.30 -17.62 -8.23
N GLY A 60 -7.59 -17.16 -7.02
CA GLY A 60 -8.28 -17.96 -6.00
C GLY A 60 -7.85 -17.63 -4.58
N THR A 61 -8.61 -16.74 -3.92
CA THR A 61 -8.92 -16.64 -2.47
C THR A 61 -7.85 -16.87 -1.38
N GLN A 62 -6.58 -17.09 -1.71
CA GLN A 62 -5.42 -16.93 -0.86
C GLN A 62 -4.37 -16.19 -1.68
N GLY A 63 -4.70 -14.93 -2.00
CA GLY A 63 -3.81 -14.04 -2.72
C GLY A 63 -2.52 -13.86 -1.95
N MET A 64 -1.39 -13.87 -2.67
CA MET A 64 -0.07 -13.62 -2.11
C MET A 64 -0.09 -12.25 -1.44
N ILE A 65 -0.13 -12.22 -0.10
CA ILE A 65 -0.08 -10.99 0.68
C ILE A 65 1.36 -10.48 0.58
N ASP A 66 1.53 -9.22 0.18
CA ASP A 66 2.83 -8.53 0.17
C ASP A 66 3.53 -8.70 1.53
N GLU A 67 4.82 -9.04 1.52
CA GLU A 67 5.54 -9.38 2.77
C GLU A 67 5.58 -8.20 3.75
N ASP A 68 5.60 -6.96 3.26
CA ASP A 68 5.56 -5.78 4.13
C ASP A 68 4.19 -5.66 4.81
N VAL A 69 3.11 -5.99 4.09
CA VAL A 69 1.76 -6.03 4.66
C VAL A 69 1.66 -7.09 5.74
N ARG A 70 2.17 -8.29 5.47
CA ARG A 70 2.17 -9.38 6.45
C ARG A 70 2.99 -9.01 7.69
N PHE A 71 4.18 -8.43 7.49
CA PHE A 71 5.07 -8.02 8.57
C PHE A 71 4.43 -6.94 9.45
N LEU A 72 3.84 -5.90 8.86
CA LEU A 72 3.21 -4.81 9.61
C LEU A 72 1.95 -5.26 10.33
N ALA A 73 1.10 -6.06 9.68
CA ALA A 73 -0.09 -6.64 10.31
C ALA A 73 0.26 -7.43 11.58
N GLN A 74 1.28 -8.29 11.50
CA GLN A 74 1.77 -9.07 12.64
C GLN A 74 2.40 -8.19 13.72
N SER A 75 3.25 -7.23 13.34
CA SER A 75 3.97 -6.35 14.27
C SER A 75 3.02 -5.45 15.06
N LEU A 76 1.90 -5.04 14.45
CA LEU A 76 0.90 -4.18 15.04
C LEU A 76 -0.28 -4.96 15.65
N ALA A 77 -0.34 -6.29 15.48
CA ALA A 77 -1.50 -7.11 15.81
C ALA A 77 -2.80 -6.51 15.24
N LEU A 78 -2.78 -6.16 13.95
CA LEU A 78 -3.96 -5.66 13.25
C LEU A 78 -4.89 -6.84 12.90
N PRO A 79 -6.19 -6.76 13.21
CA PRO A 79 -7.17 -7.72 12.71
C PRO A 79 -7.37 -7.56 11.20
N ASP A 80 -7.95 -8.57 10.55
CA ASP A 80 -8.14 -8.58 9.09
C ASP A 80 -9.06 -7.45 8.62
N ASP A 81 -9.97 -6.99 9.48
CA ASP A 81 -10.83 -5.83 9.24
C ASP A 81 -10.12 -4.49 9.51
N GLU A 82 -8.82 -4.45 9.80
CA GLU A 82 -8.02 -3.21 9.76
C GLU A 82 -7.02 -3.24 8.59
N LEU A 83 -7.07 -4.27 7.74
CA LEU A 83 -6.16 -4.43 6.58
C LEU A 83 -6.88 -4.15 5.27
N HIS A 84 -6.40 -3.14 4.56
CA HIS A 84 -6.83 -2.86 3.19
C HIS A 84 -6.04 -3.72 2.18
N PRO A 85 -6.69 -4.11 1.06
CA PRO A 85 -6.08 -5.01 0.10
C PRO A 85 -4.91 -4.36 -0.65
N THR A 86 -3.88 -5.16 -0.93
CA THR A 86 -2.93 -4.85 -1.99
C THR A 86 -3.62 -5.02 -3.33
N LEU A 87 -3.60 -3.96 -4.16
CA LEU A 87 -4.34 -3.92 -5.43
C LEU A 87 -3.53 -4.53 -6.56
N LEU A 88 -2.21 -4.34 -6.53
CA LEU A 88 -1.27 -4.82 -7.53
C LEU A 88 0.05 -5.22 -6.85
N LEU A 89 0.58 -6.40 -7.21
CA LEU A 89 1.98 -6.75 -7.00
C LEU A 89 2.74 -6.38 -8.26
N LEU A 90 3.69 -5.45 -8.15
CA LEU A 90 4.49 -5.00 -9.27
C LEU A 90 5.58 -6.04 -9.59
N ASP A 91 5.59 -6.53 -10.82
CA ASP A 91 6.60 -7.45 -11.37
C ASP A 91 6.76 -7.24 -12.89
N GLN A 92 7.71 -7.94 -13.52
CA GLN A 92 7.93 -7.82 -14.97
C GLN A 92 6.73 -8.25 -15.81
N HIS A 93 5.95 -9.22 -15.33
CA HIS A 93 4.83 -9.80 -16.07
C HIS A 93 3.62 -8.87 -16.13
N THR A 94 3.28 -8.26 -15.00
CA THR A 94 2.22 -7.25 -14.88
C THR A 94 2.55 -6.01 -15.71
N ILE A 95 3.81 -5.57 -15.71
CA ILE A 95 4.28 -4.49 -16.60
C ILE A 95 4.10 -4.88 -18.06
N GLN A 96 4.56 -6.06 -18.47
CA GLN A 96 4.46 -6.53 -19.85
C GLN A 96 3.00 -6.60 -20.32
N LYS A 97 2.10 -7.21 -19.53
CA LYS A 97 0.67 -7.29 -19.85
C LYS A 97 0.03 -5.92 -20.04
N ARG A 98 0.35 -4.98 -19.15
CA ARG A 98 -0.18 -3.62 -19.23
C ARG A 98 0.32 -2.89 -20.47
N LEU A 99 1.59 -3.05 -20.83
CA LEU A 99 2.17 -2.47 -22.05
C LEU A 99 1.59 -3.08 -23.34
N LEU A 100 1.26 -4.37 -23.33
CA LEU A 100 0.63 -5.07 -24.45
C LEU A 100 -0.89 -4.83 -24.55
N GLY A 101 -1.49 -4.15 -23.57
CA GLY A 101 -2.94 -3.93 -23.50
C GLY A 101 -3.74 -5.20 -23.21
N GLU A 102 -3.09 -6.25 -22.70
CA GLU A 102 -3.72 -7.52 -22.33
C GLU A 102 -4.53 -7.42 -21.04
N GLU A 103 -4.32 -6.34 -20.27
CA GLU A 103 -5.03 -6.07 -19.01
C GLU A 103 -5.53 -4.61 -18.94
N SER A 104 -6.84 -4.48 -18.72
CA SER A 104 -7.55 -3.19 -18.68
C SER A 104 -8.15 -2.88 -17.30
N ILE A 105 -7.49 -3.34 -16.23
CA ILE A 105 -7.91 -3.00 -14.87
C ILE A 105 -7.76 -1.50 -14.63
N ASP A 106 -8.83 -0.88 -14.13
CA ASP A 106 -8.83 0.48 -13.59
C ASP A 106 -8.49 0.41 -12.10
N TYR A 107 -7.23 0.68 -11.77
CA TYR A 107 -6.77 0.66 -10.38
C TYR A 107 -7.22 1.89 -9.60
N ARG A 108 -7.55 3.00 -10.28
CA ARG A 108 -8.12 4.19 -9.65
C ARG A 108 -9.50 3.88 -9.08
N ASP A 109 -10.32 3.14 -9.83
CA ASP A 109 -11.61 2.65 -9.35
C ASP A 109 -11.42 1.67 -8.18
N ARG A 110 -10.45 0.74 -8.27
CA ARG A 110 -10.16 -0.21 -7.18
C ARG A 110 -9.66 0.44 -5.89
N LEU A 111 -9.04 1.62 -5.96
CA LEU A 111 -8.68 2.39 -4.77
C LEU A 111 -9.91 2.81 -3.95
N SER A 112 -11.13 2.78 -4.50
CA SER A 112 -12.36 3.02 -3.72
C SER A 112 -12.50 2.07 -2.52
N ALA A 113 -11.93 0.86 -2.57
CA ALA A 113 -11.89 -0.07 -1.44
C ALA A 113 -11.14 0.48 -0.20
N TYR A 114 -10.36 1.56 -0.34
CA TYR A 114 -9.72 2.27 0.76
C TYR A 114 -10.63 3.34 1.38
N GLN A 115 -11.68 3.77 0.68
CA GLN A 115 -12.64 4.75 1.17
C GLN A 115 -13.69 4.12 2.09
N ASP A 116 -14.00 2.84 1.86
CA ASP A 116 -14.84 2.03 2.74
C ASP A 116 -14.10 1.83 4.07
N SER A 117 -14.32 2.75 5.02
CA SER A 117 -13.67 2.70 6.32
C SER A 117 -14.06 1.40 7.01
N LEU A 118 -13.08 0.57 7.33
CA LEU A 118 -13.32 -0.65 8.09
C LEU A 118 -13.56 -0.40 9.60
N GLY A 119 -13.82 0.85 10.00
CA GLY A 119 -14.05 1.26 11.40
C GLY A 119 -12.89 1.98 12.07
N SER A 120 -11.78 2.23 11.36
CA SER A 120 -10.60 2.93 11.88
C SER A 120 -10.74 4.47 11.85
N ASP A 121 -10.15 5.16 12.84
CA ASP A 121 -10.08 6.63 12.87
C ASP A 121 -9.17 7.19 11.75
N LEU A 122 -8.07 6.46 11.48
CA LEU A 122 -7.06 6.79 10.48
C LEU A 122 -6.65 5.54 9.71
N VAL A 123 -6.52 5.65 8.40
CA VAL A 123 -5.91 4.64 7.54
C VAL A 123 -4.51 5.12 7.14
N LEU A 124 -3.49 4.38 7.56
CA LEU A 124 -2.11 4.55 7.11
C LEU A 124 -1.92 3.81 5.80
N ILE A 125 -1.48 4.52 4.78
CA ILE A 125 -1.22 3.96 3.46
C ILE A 125 0.27 4.03 3.21
N GLU A 126 0.91 2.89 3.02
CA GLU A 126 2.29 2.85 2.56
C GLU A 126 2.32 3.06 1.04
N GLY A 127 2.94 4.15 0.62
CA GLY A 127 3.10 4.49 -0.80
C GLY A 127 4.26 3.73 -1.45
N PRO A 128 4.41 3.89 -2.78
CA PRO A 128 5.50 3.26 -3.53
C PRO A 128 6.90 3.63 -3.05
N GLY A 129 7.89 2.89 -3.55
CA GLY A 129 9.33 3.10 -3.36
C GLY A 129 9.80 4.49 -3.76
N THR A 130 9.25 5.06 -4.82
CA THR A 130 9.53 6.42 -5.31
C THR A 130 8.25 7.18 -5.63
N LEU A 131 8.37 8.45 -6.04
CA LEU A 131 7.20 9.27 -6.38
C LEU A 131 6.45 8.76 -7.62
N ASP A 132 7.18 8.18 -8.56
CA ASP A 132 6.73 7.79 -9.90
C ASP A 132 6.50 6.28 -10.07
N GLU A 133 6.99 5.44 -9.14
CA GLU A 133 6.72 4.01 -9.17
C GLU A 133 5.20 3.74 -9.17
N GLY A 134 4.73 2.86 -10.07
CA GLY A 134 3.30 2.59 -10.24
C GLY A 134 2.56 3.54 -11.19
N TYR A 135 3.23 4.52 -11.81
CA TYR A 135 2.59 5.47 -12.73
C TYR A 135 1.82 4.79 -13.88
N LEU A 136 2.39 3.74 -14.48
CA LEU A 136 1.76 2.95 -15.55
C LEU A 136 0.39 2.35 -15.17
N PHE A 137 0.18 2.16 -13.86
CA PHE A 137 -1.01 1.54 -13.28
C PHE A 137 -1.89 2.56 -12.55
N GLU A 138 -1.59 3.86 -12.64
CA GLU A 138 -2.28 4.90 -11.86
C GLU A 138 -2.19 4.69 -10.33
N LEU A 139 -1.11 4.04 -9.88
CA LEU A 139 -0.81 3.77 -8.47
C LEU A 139 0.48 4.48 -8.00
N SER A 140 0.83 5.60 -8.66
CA SER A 140 1.91 6.48 -8.19
C SER A 140 1.52 7.18 -6.89
N LEU A 141 2.50 7.74 -6.17
CA LEU A 141 2.22 8.48 -4.94
C LEU A 141 1.17 9.58 -5.16
N GLY A 142 1.31 10.35 -6.24
CA GLY A 142 0.37 11.41 -6.59
C GLY A 142 -1.03 10.89 -6.90
N HIS A 143 -1.14 9.80 -7.66
CA HIS A 143 -2.43 9.20 -8.01
C HIS A 143 -3.16 8.65 -6.78
N ILE A 144 -2.45 7.97 -5.88
CA ILE A 144 -3.02 7.45 -4.63
C ILE A 144 -3.48 8.61 -3.73
N ALA A 145 -2.65 9.65 -3.58
CA ALA A 145 -2.99 10.82 -2.77
C ALA A 145 -4.26 11.52 -3.27
N GLU A 146 -4.39 11.71 -4.58
CA GLU A 146 -5.56 12.33 -5.20
C GLU A 146 -6.81 11.47 -5.06
N ALA A 147 -6.70 10.17 -5.38
CA ALA A 147 -7.83 9.24 -5.35
C ALA A 147 -8.42 9.05 -3.94
N LEU A 148 -7.59 9.14 -2.91
CA LEU A 148 -7.98 8.94 -1.52
C LEU A 148 -8.12 10.24 -0.73
N ASN A 149 -7.89 11.40 -1.37
CA ASN A 149 -7.83 12.69 -0.70
C ASN A 149 -6.93 12.65 0.56
N ALA A 150 -5.79 11.95 0.43
CA ALA A 150 -4.91 11.64 1.55
C ALA A 150 -3.96 12.80 1.85
N SER A 151 -3.71 13.05 3.14
CA SER A 151 -2.55 13.84 3.54
C SER A 151 -1.28 13.05 3.26
N VAL A 152 -0.20 13.72 2.83
CA VAL A 152 1.05 13.06 2.45
C VAL A 152 2.16 13.38 3.45
N LEU A 153 2.79 12.34 3.98
CA LEU A 153 4.05 12.42 4.71
C LEU A 153 5.17 11.88 3.82
N LEU A 154 6.11 12.74 3.43
CA LEU A 154 7.28 12.33 2.64
C LEU A 154 8.45 11.98 3.56
N VAL A 155 8.94 10.74 3.43
CA VAL A 155 10.13 10.23 4.10
C VAL A 155 11.32 10.36 3.15
N SER A 156 12.37 11.02 3.63
CA SER A 156 13.65 11.13 2.95
C SER A 156 14.69 10.36 3.74
N ARG A 157 15.63 9.70 3.04
CA ARG A 157 16.75 9.07 3.72
C ARG A 157 17.59 10.14 4.42
N PHE A 158 18.02 9.83 5.64
CA PHE A 158 19.00 10.67 6.32
C PHE A 158 20.37 10.49 5.67
N SER A 159 21.00 11.62 5.32
CA SER A 159 22.40 11.70 4.93
C SER A 159 23.07 12.76 5.80
N GLU A 160 24.24 12.44 6.34
CA GLU A 160 25.06 13.35 7.15
C GLU A 160 25.76 14.42 6.31
#